data_AF-A0A450VH92-F1
#
_entry.id   AF-A0A450VH92-F1
#
_cell.length_a   1.000
_cell.length_b   1.000
_cell.length_c   1.000
_cell.angle_alpha   90.00
_cell.angle_beta   90.00
_cell.angle_gamma   90.00
#
_symmetry.space_group_name_H-M   'P 1'
#
loop_
_entity.id
_entity.type
_entity.pdbx_description
1 polymer ?
#
loop_
_entity_poly.entity_id
_entity_poly.type
_entity_poly.pdbx_seq_one_letter_code
_entity_poly.pdbx_strand_id
1 'polypeptide(L)'
;MQSGVSAVLEIKQMAPAKYKHPKMTTDFSNQDLRGRWFRGRDLRGARFIGADLRGARFRGADLTGADFSGARLGKTVRGVATTVLLSLALGLLAGFLEGFAGFFWAVMIDSVLELIQGTGTTQHGGALMVWSVGGAAGMVAILLFFLWRRQGNRMKSATFACGYV
;
A
#
# COMPACT_ATOMS: atom_id res chain seq x y z
N MET A 1 -19.89 -19.92 -72.69
CA MET A 1 -19.78 -19.03 -71.51
C MET A 1 -20.77 -19.46 -70.41
N GLN A 2 -20.60 -20.64 -69.80
CA GLN A 2 -21.45 -21.08 -68.66
C GLN A 2 -20.68 -21.71 -67.48
N SER A 3 -19.37 -22.00 -67.59
CA SER A 3 -18.66 -22.69 -66.50
C SER A 3 -18.37 -21.82 -65.27
N GLY A 4 -18.45 -20.49 -65.38
CA GLY A 4 -18.22 -19.58 -64.24
C GLY A 4 -19.43 -19.38 -63.33
N VAL A 5 -20.65 -19.50 -63.87
CA VAL A 5 -21.88 -19.20 -63.11
C VAL A 5 -22.30 -20.38 -62.22
N SER A 6 -22.02 -21.62 -62.64
CA SER A 6 -22.28 -22.82 -61.81
C SER A 6 -21.46 -22.84 -60.52
N ALA A 7 -20.18 -22.45 -60.57
CA ALA A 7 -19.32 -22.43 -59.38
C ALA A 7 -19.75 -21.35 -58.37
N VAL A 8 -20.24 -20.19 -58.84
CA VAL A 8 -20.69 -19.10 -57.97
C VAL A 8 -22.05 -19.42 -57.30
N LEU A 9 -22.91 -20.19 -57.96
CA LEU A 9 -24.18 -20.66 -57.40
C LEU A 9 -23.99 -21.71 -56.29
N GLU A 10 -22.93 -22.51 -56.36
CA GLU A 10 -22.58 -23.49 -55.32
C GLU A 10 -22.11 -22.83 -54.02
N ILE A 11 -21.40 -21.70 -54.11
CA ILE A 11 -20.91 -20.95 -52.93
C ILE A 11 -22.08 -20.31 -52.14
N LYS A 12 -23.23 -20.07 -52.79
CA LYS A 12 -24.39 -19.42 -52.15
C LYS A 12 -25.21 -20.34 -51.23
N GLN A 13 -24.89 -21.64 -51.20
CA GLN A 13 -25.53 -22.62 -50.31
C GLN A 13 -24.68 -23.02 -49.09
N MET A 14 -23.51 -22.43 -48.89
CA MET A 14 -22.80 -22.56 -47.61
C MET A 14 -23.54 -21.76 -46.53
N ALA A 15 -24.52 -22.40 -45.90
CA ALA A 15 -25.08 -21.97 -44.62
C ALA A 15 -23.93 -21.62 -43.66
N PRO A 16 -24.04 -20.57 -42.84
CA PRO A 16 -22.98 -20.23 -41.89
C PRO A 16 -22.74 -21.44 -41.00
N ALA A 17 -21.59 -22.08 -41.16
CA ALA A 17 -21.18 -23.16 -40.28
C ALA A 17 -21.27 -22.61 -38.85
N LYS A 18 -22.18 -23.19 -38.06
CA LYS A 18 -22.39 -22.81 -36.67
C LYS A 18 -21.15 -23.26 -35.90
N TYR A 19 -20.11 -22.44 -35.89
CA TYR A 19 -18.88 -22.69 -35.16
C TYR A 19 -19.23 -22.77 -33.68
N LYS A 20 -19.40 -23.99 -33.18
CA LYS A 20 -19.50 -24.29 -31.76
C LYS A 20 -18.11 -24.02 -31.20
N HIS A 21 -17.89 -22.81 -30.68
CA HIS A 21 -16.64 -22.48 -30.01
C HIS A 21 -16.34 -23.59 -29.00
N PRO A 22 -15.27 -24.38 -29.18
CA PRO A 22 -14.86 -25.31 -28.13
C PRO A 22 -14.67 -24.45 -26.89
N LYS A 23 -15.28 -24.84 -25.76
CA LYS A 23 -15.00 -24.22 -24.46
C LYS A 23 -13.47 -24.30 -24.29
N MET A 24 -12.77 -23.20 -24.59
CA MET A 24 -11.35 -23.08 -24.32
C MET A 24 -11.22 -23.01 -22.81
N THR A 25 -11.11 -24.17 -22.19
CA THR A 25 -10.70 -24.34 -20.79
C THR A 25 -9.41 -23.53 -20.61
N THR A 26 -9.52 -22.38 -19.95
CA THR A 26 -8.39 -21.46 -19.82
C THR A 26 -7.39 -22.04 -18.82
N ASP A 27 -6.15 -22.23 -19.26
CA ASP A 27 -5.08 -22.78 -18.42
C ASP A 27 -4.22 -21.66 -17.82
N PHE A 28 -4.26 -21.55 -16.51
CA PHE A 28 -3.50 -20.64 -15.67
C PHE A 28 -2.51 -21.38 -14.76
N SER A 29 -2.23 -22.65 -15.05
CA SER A 29 -1.38 -23.47 -14.20
C SER A 29 0.04 -22.88 -14.08
N ASN A 30 0.58 -22.89 -12.87
CA ASN A 30 1.90 -22.36 -12.49
C ASN A 30 2.15 -20.87 -12.79
N GLN A 31 1.10 -20.08 -13.05
CA GLN A 31 1.24 -18.65 -13.33
C GLN A 31 1.25 -17.80 -12.05
N ASP A 32 1.99 -16.69 -12.08
CA ASP A 32 1.89 -15.63 -11.09
C ASP A 32 0.72 -14.70 -11.44
N LEU A 33 -0.37 -14.85 -10.68
CA LEU A 33 -1.60 -14.10 -10.84
C LEU A 33 -1.89 -13.22 -9.61
N ARG A 34 -0.85 -12.88 -8.84
CA ARG A 34 -0.99 -12.05 -7.64
C ARG A 34 -1.64 -10.72 -7.97
N GLY A 35 -2.67 -10.35 -7.21
CA GLY A 35 -3.37 -9.08 -7.39
C GLY A 35 -4.23 -8.95 -8.66
N ARG A 36 -4.33 -9.98 -9.52
CA ARG A 36 -5.10 -9.92 -10.77
C ARG A 36 -6.60 -9.74 -10.52
N TRP A 37 -7.26 -9.03 -11.43
CA TRP A 37 -8.70 -8.79 -11.38
C TRP A 37 -9.43 -9.73 -12.34
N PHE A 38 -10.26 -10.61 -11.79
CA PHE A 38 -11.12 -11.54 -12.51
C PHE A 38 -12.61 -11.22 -12.29
N ARG A 39 -12.94 -9.99 -11.90
CA ARG A 39 -14.31 -9.58 -11.56
C ARG A 39 -15.25 -9.83 -12.75
N GLY A 40 -16.35 -10.57 -12.53
CA GLY A 40 -17.36 -10.80 -13.57
C GLY A 40 -16.95 -11.74 -14.72
N ARG A 41 -15.79 -12.42 -14.65
CA ARG A 41 -15.34 -13.30 -15.74
C ARG A 41 -15.95 -14.68 -15.66
N ASP A 42 -16.29 -15.23 -16.82
CA ASP A 42 -16.58 -16.66 -17.00
C ASP A 42 -15.26 -17.43 -17.02
N LEU A 43 -14.99 -18.14 -15.92
CA LEU A 43 -13.80 -18.96 -15.69
C LEU A 43 -14.20 -20.42 -15.45
N ARG A 44 -15.36 -20.84 -15.99
CA ARG A 44 -15.86 -22.20 -15.84
C ARG A 44 -14.87 -23.20 -16.43
N GLY A 45 -14.47 -24.19 -15.64
CA GLY A 45 -13.49 -25.19 -16.06
C GLY A 45 -12.03 -24.69 -16.08
N ALA A 46 -11.73 -23.46 -15.66
CA ALA A 46 -10.35 -22.96 -15.71
C ALA A 46 -9.40 -23.74 -14.79
N ARG A 47 -8.16 -23.96 -15.24
CA ARG A 47 -7.13 -24.67 -14.45
C ARG A 47 -6.17 -23.67 -13.83
N PHE A 48 -6.07 -23.64 -12.50
CA PHE A 48 -5.16 -22.81 -11.71
C PHE A 48 -4.12 -23.65 -10.97
N ILE A 49 -3.76 -24.81 -11.52
CA ILE A 49 -2.93 -25.80 -10.83
C ILE A 49 -1.55 -25.20 -10.53
N GLY A 50 -1.16 -25.10 -9.26
CA GLY A 50 0.11 -24.48 -8.87
C GLY A 50 0.21 -22.96 -9.05
N ALA A 51 -0.87 -22.26 -9.41
CA ALA A 51 -0.86 -20.81 -9.65
C ALA A 51 -0.75 -20.00 -8.35
N ASP A 52 -0.08 -18.85 -8.38
CA ASP A 52 -0.04 -17.91 -7.25
C ASP A 52 -1.17 -16.88 -7.37
N LEU A 53 -2.24 -17.08 -6.59
CA LEU A 53 -3.45 -16.28 -6.59
C LEU A 53 -3.51 -15.29 -5.41
N ARG A 54 -2.40 -15.04 -4.70
CA ARG A 54 -2.41 -14.18 -3.50
C ARG A 54 -2.85 -12.75 -3.86
N GLY A 55 -3.93 -12.30 -3.24
CA GLY A 55 -4.54 -11.00 -3.52
C GLY A 55 -5.33 -10.90 -4.85
N ALA A 56 -5.51 -11.99 -5.59
CA ALA A 56 -6.38 -12.00 -6.76
C ALA A 56 -7.85 -11.74 -6.38
N ARG A 57 -8.59 -11.03 -7.23
CA ARG A 57 -9.98 -10.60 -6.99
C ARG A 57 -10.93 -11.32 -7.93
N PHE A 58 -11.74 -12.23 -7.40
CA PHE A 58 -12.73 -13.04 -8.16
C PHE A 58 -14.20 -12.61 -7.97
N ARG A 59 -14.45 -11.36 -7.54
CA ARG A 59 -15.81 -10.92 -7.19
C ARG A 59 -16.76 -11.07 -8.40
N GLY A 60 -17.77 -11.92 -8.29
CA GLY A 60 -18.72 -12.18 -9.38
C GLY A 60 -18.15 -12.97 -10.56
N ALA A 61 -16.99 -13.61 -10.42
CA ALA A 61 -16.49 -14.55 -11.42
C ALA A 61 -17.23 -15.89 -11.31
N ASP A 62 -17.56 -16.52 -12.45
CA ASP A 62 -18.08 -17.89 -12.47
C ASP A 62 -16.91 -18.87 -12.54
N LEU A 63 -16.65 -19.55 -11.42
CA LEU A 63 -15.57 -20.53 -11.25
C LEU A 63 -16.10 -21.98 -11.28
N THR A 64 -17.30 -22.21 -11.81
CA THR A 64 -17.90 -23.55 -11.80
C THR A 64 -17.01 -24.55 -12.53
N GLY A 65 -16.55 -25.58 -11.81
CA GLY A 65 -15.66 -26.62 -12.33
C GLY A 65 -14.19 -26.18 -12.52
N ALA A 66 -13.77 -25.05 -11.95
CA ALA A 66 -12.37 -24.65 -11.97
C ALA A 66 -11.52 -25.52 -11.03
N ASP A 67 -10.29 -25.85 -11.46
CA ASP A 67 -9.32 -26.64 -10.68
C ASP A 67 -8.31 -25.71 -10.01
N PHE A 68 -8.19 -25.77 -8.69
CA PHE A 68 -7.26 -24.97 -7.89
C PHE A 68 -6.18 -25.82 -7.20
N SER A 69 -5.95 -27.04 -7.67
CA SER A 69 -5.01 -27.97 -7.05
C SER A 69 -3.60 -27.37 -6.91
N GLY A 70 -3.10 -27.24 -5.68
CA GLY A 70 -1.79 -26.65 -5.41
C GLY A 70 -1.69 -25.13 -5.63
N ALA A 71 -2.81 -24.44 -5.88
CA ALA A 71 -2.81 -22.98 -6.01
C ALA A 71 -2.50 -22.30 -4.66
N ARG A 72 -1.65 -21.27 -4.68
CA ARG A 72 -1.32 -20.48 -3.49
C ARG A 72 -2.36 -19.36 -3.33
N LEU A 73 -3.28 -19.56 -2.40
CA LEU A 73 -4.33 -18.60 -2.01
C LEU A 73 -3.95 -17.91 -0.69
N GLY A 74 -4.28 -16.62 -0.55
CA GLY A 74 -4.06 -15.92 0.71
C GLY A 74 -4.03 -14.40 0.61
N LYS A 75 -4.11 -13.75 1.77
CA LYS A 75 -3.93 -12.29 1.89
C LYS A 75 -2.45 -11.96 1.72
N THR A 76 -2.17 -10.98 0.87
CA THR A 76 -0.80 -10.48 0.69
C THR A 76 -0.36 -9.74 1.96
N VAL A 77 0.80 -10.11 2.53
CA VAL A 77 1.40 -9.42 3.70
C VAL A 77 1.51 -7.92 3.48
N ARG A 78 1.71 -7.50 2.22
CA ARG A 78 1.76 -6.11 1.78
C ARG A 78 0.49 -5.32 2.14
N GLY A 79 -0.69 -5.93 2.06
CA GLY A 79 -1.96 -5.27 2.43
C GLY A 79 -2.11 -5.06 3.94
N VAL A 80 -1.68 -6.05 4.73
CA VAL A 80 -1.68 -5.95 6.20
C VAL A 80 -0.66 -4.91 6.66
N ALA A 81 0.53 -4.88 6.04
CA ALA A 81 1.55 -3.88 6.33
C ALA A 81 1.05 -2.46 6.03
N THR A 82 0.35 -2.24 4.91
CA THR A 82 -0.20 -0.91 4.59
C THR A 82 -1.24 -0.44 5.60
N THR A 83 -2.11 -1.33 6.09
CA THR A 83 -3.11 -0.95 7.09
C THR A 83 -2.46 -0.62 8.44
N VAL A 84 -1.44 -1.39 8.83
CA VAL A 84 -0.68 -1.14 10.07
C VAL A 84 0.10 0.18 10.00
N LEU A 85 0.75 0.45 8.86
CA LEU A 85 1.48 1.70 8.66
C LEU A 85 0.53 2.91 8.64
N LEU A 86 -0.64 2.79 8.02
CA LEU A 86 -1.67 3.83 8.05
C LEU A 86 -2.17 4.11 9.46
N SER A 87 -2.48 3.06 10.25
CA SER A 87 -2.92 3.26 11.63
C SER A 87 -1.85 3.91 12.51
N LEU A 88 -0.57 3.55 12.32
CA LEU A 88 0.54 4.18 13.01
C LEU A 88 0.72 5.64 12.60
N ALA A 89 0.65 5.95 11.30
CA ALA A 89 0.79 7.30 10.79
C ALA A 89 -0.34 8.21 11.31
N LEU A 90 -1.58 7.73 11.33
CA LEU A 90 -2.72 8.46 11.85
C LEU A 90 -2.60 8.71 13.36
N GLY A 91 -2.16 7.72 14.13
CA GLY A 91 -1.94 7.88 15.57
C GLY A 91 -0.85 8.91 15.89
N LEU A 92 0.27 8.88 15.15
CA LEU A 92 1.34 9.87 15.31
C LEU A 92 0.87 11.28 14.93
N LEU A 93 0.08 11.41 13.86
CA LEU A 93 -0.47 12.69 13.43
C LEU A 93 -1.46 13.26 14.47
N ALA A 94 -2.36 12.43 14.98
CA ALA A 94 -3.33 12.84 16.01
C ALA A 94 -2.63 13.29 17.29
N GLY A 95 -1.67 12.50 17.79
CA GLY A 95 -0.89 12.88 18.97
C GLY A 95 -0.07 14.16 18.79
N PHE A 96 0.44 14.40 17.57
CA PHE A 96 1.14 15.66 17.26
C PHE A 96 0.19 16.86 17.30
N LEU A 97 -1.01 16.74 16.75
CA LEU A 97 -2.01 17.81 16.75
C LEU A 97 -2.53 18.10 18.17
N GLU A 98 -2.79 17.07 18.97
CA GLU A 98 -3.21 17.22 20.37
C GLU A 98 -2.11 17.86 21.22
N GLY A 99 -0.85 17.43 21.05
CA GLY A 99 0.29 18.04 21.74
C GLY A 99 0.47 19.52 21.37
N PHE A 100 0.33 19.85 20.09
CA PHE A 100 0.47 21.23 19.62
C PHE A 100 -0.66 22.12 20.11
N ALA A 101 -1.91 21.65 20.03
CA ALA A 101 -3.08 22.37 20.51
C ALA A 101 -3.02 22.57 22.03
N GLY A 102 -2.62 21.53 22.79
CA GLY A 102 -2.46 21.62 24.25
C GLY A 102 -1.40 22.63 24.66
N PHE A 103 -0.25 22.66 23.97
CA PHE A 103 0.80 23.65 24.22
C PHE A 103 0.32 25.07 23.94
N PHE A 104 -0.36 25.27 22.81
CA PHE A 104 -0.90 26.58 22.46
C PHE A 104 -1.99 27.05 23.44
N TRP A 105 -2.88 26.15 23.86
CA TRP A 105 -3.90 26.44 24.88
C TRP A 105 -3.29 26.79 26.24
N ALA A 106 -2.21 26.10 26.64
CA ALA A 106 -1.51 26.42 27.89
C ALA A 106 -0.94 27.85 27.89
N VAL A 107 -0.30 28.26 26.79
CA VAL A 107 0.23 29.63 26.62
C VAL A 107 -0.88 30.68 26.61
N MET A 108 -2.01 30.38 25.95
CA MET A 108 -3.16 31.28 25.91
C MET A 108 -3.85 31.41 27.27
N ILE A 109 -4.00 30.32 28.03
CA ILE A 109 -4.55 30.36 29.38
C ILE A 109 -3.69 31.24 30.28
N ASP A 110 -2.37 31.06 30.25
CA ASP A 110 -1.44 31.83 31.09
C ASP A 110 -1.58 33.34 30.82
N SER A 111 -1.61 33.71 29.53
CA SER A 111 -1.82 35.10 29.08
C SER A 111 -3.16 35.69 29.53
N VAL A 112 -4.23 34.89 29.54
CA VAL A 112 -5.57 35.32 29.97
C VAL A 112 -5.66 35.40 31.50
N LEU A 113 -5.05 34.47 32.23
CA LEU A 113 -5.00 34.48 33.69
C LEU A 113 -4.25 35.69 34.23
N GLU A 114 -3.11 36.03 33.61
CA GLU A 114 -2.36 37.25 33.93
C GLU A 114 -3.19 38.52 33.69
N LEU A 115 -4.01 38.54 32.62
CA LEU A 115 -4.92 39.66 32.33
C LEU A 115 -6.03 39.80 33.38
N ILE A 116 -6.59 38.68 33.86
CA ILE A 116 -7.68 38.67 34.85
C ILE A 116 -7.16 39.04 36.24
N GLN A 117 -5.95 38.59 36.60
CA GLN A 117 -5.40 38.77 37.95
C GLN A 117 -4.76 40.14 38.18
N GLY A 118 -4.62 40.98 37.16
CA GLY A 118 -4.14 42.36 37.30
C GLY A 118 -2.73 42.46 37.89
N THR A 119 -1.91 41.42 37.75
CA THR A 119 -0.55 41.38 38.28
C THR A 119 0.39 42.02 37.27
N GLY A 120 0.65 43.32 37.44
CA GLY A 120 1.69 44.03 36.71
C GLY A 120 3.08 43.60 37.17
N THR A 121 3.61 42.49 36.66
CA THR A 121 5.03 42.16 36.78
C THR A 121 5.65 42.03 35.40
N THR A 122 6.17 43.16 34.95
CA THR A 122 7.10 43.27 33.81
C THR A 122 8.41 42.53 34.13
N GLN A 123 8.48 41.22 33.93
CA GLN A 123 9.76 40.49 33.78
C GLN A 123 9.74 39.31 32.79
N HIS A 124 8.61 38.96 32.16
CA HIS A 124 8.53 37.73 31.34
C HIS A 124 8.80 37.87 29.84
N GLY A 125 9.22 39.04 29.37
CA GLY A 125 9.81 39.17 28.02
C GLY A 125 11.10 38.33 27.82
N GLY A 126 11.82 38.00 28.90
CA GLY A 126 13.00 37.13 28.88
C GLY A 126 12.70 35.63 28.93
N ALA A 127 11.55 35.23 29.51
CA ALA A 127 11.16 33.83 29.60
C ALA A 127 10.81 33.25 28.23
N LEU A 128 10.12 34.02 27.39
CA LEU A 128 9.75 33.62 26.03
C LEU A 128 10.96 33.22 25.15
N MET A 129 12.13 33.86 25.32
CA MET A 129 13.34 33.46 24.59
C MET A 129 13.99 32.18 25.12
N VAL A 130 13.94 31.94 26.44
CA VAL A 130 14.58 30.76 27.06
C VAL A 130 13.88 29.46 26.64
N TRP A 131 12.55 29.47 26.49
CA TRP A 131 11.80 28.28 26.11
C TRP A 131 11.75 28.02 24.59
N SER A 132 11.88 29.06 23.75
CA SER A 132 12.04 28.89 22.30
C SER A 132 13.38 28.26 21.93
N VAL A 133 14.46 28.61 22.64
CA VAL A 133 15.79 27.99 22.44
C VAL A 133 15.84 26.57 22.99
N GLY A 134 15.17 26.30 24.11
CA GLY A 134 15.06 24.96 24.69
C GLY A 134 14.34 23.95 23.78
N GLY A 135 13.23 24.35 23.15
CA GLY A 135 12.51 23.49 22.20
C GLY A 135 13.32 23.17 20.95
N ALA A 136 13.99 24.17 20.38
CA ALA A 136 14.88 23.97 19.23
C ALA A 136 16.09 23.09 19.58
N ALA A 137 16.70 23.29 20.75
CA ALA A 137 17.80 22.44 21.23
C ALA A 137 17.37 20.99 21.44
N GLY A 138 16.15 20.75 21.94
CA GLY A 138 15.56 19.42 22.05
C GLY A 138 15.39 18.71 20.70
N MET A 139 14.89 19.43 19.68
CA MET A 139 14.79 18.88 18.32
C MET A 139 16.16 18.55 17.72
N VAL A 140 17.17 19.40 17.94
CA VAL A 140 18.54 19.16 17.48
C VAL A 140 19.15 17.95 18.21
N ALA A 141 18.93 17.81 19.52
CA ALA A 141 19.42 16.66 20.29
C ALA A 141 18.80 15.33 19.80
N ILE A 142 17.49 15.33 19.49
CA ILE A 142 16.80 14.16 18.94
C ILE A 142 17.34 13.82 17.54
N LEU A 143 17.53 14.82 16.68
CA LEU A 143 18.13 14.62 15.35
C LEU A 143 19.55 14.07 15.45
N LEU A 144 20.39 14.62 16.32
CA LEU A 144 21.75 14.16 16.55
C LEU A 144 21.77 12.73 17.12
N PHE A 145 20.84 12.38 18.01
CA PHE A 145 20.68 11.01 18.51
C PHE A 145 20.34 10.03 17.38
N PHE A 146 19.43 10.38 16.48
CA PHE A 146 19.09 9.54 15.32
C PHE A 146 20.23 9.45 14.30
N LEU A 147 20.96 10.54 14.06
CA LEU A 147 22.14 10.54 13.20
C LEU A 147 23.27 9.69 13.79
N TRP A 148 23.52 9.79 15.10
CA TRP A 148 24.48 8.94 15.81
C TRP A 148 24.09 7.46 15.73
N ARG A 149 22.81 7.13 15.97
CA ARG A 149 22.30 5.76 15.82
C ARG A 149 22.45 5.24 14.38
N ARG A 150 22.29 6.11 13.38
CA ARG A 150 22.48 5.78 11.96
C ARG A 150 23.95 5.55 11.60
N GLN A 151 24.86 6.33 12.17
CA GLN A 151 26.32 6.16 11.99
C GLN A 151 26.83 4.89 12.72
N GLY A 152 26.31 4.59 13.91
CA GLY A 152 26.63 3.37 14.66
C GLY A 152 26.29 2.07 13.90
N ASN A 153 25.25 2.10 13.06
CA ASN A 153 24.92 0.99 12.17
C ASN A 153 25.84 0.87 10.94
N ARG A 154 26.51 1.95 10.51
CA ARG A 154 27.50 1.89 9.41
C ARG A 154 28.87 1.39 9.84
N MET A 155 29.23 1.56 11.12
CA MET A 155 30.53 1.09 11.61
C MET A 155 30.57 -0.44 11.81
N LYS A 156 29.43 -1.09 12.07
CA LYS A 156 29.36 -2.56 12.12
C LYS A 156 29.55 -3.25 10.76
N SER A 157 29.38 -2.51 9.65
CA SER A 157 29.64 -3.01 8.30
C SER A 157 31.05 -2.73 7.78
N ALA A 158 31.84 -1.88 8.46
CA ALA A 158 33.20 -1.55 8.03
C ALA A 158 34.28 -2.46 8.67
N THR A 159 34.01 -3.06 9.84
CA THR A 159 34.98 -3.94 10.53
C THR A 159 35.09 -5.34 9.93
N PHE A 160 34.24 -5.70 8.94
CA PHE A 160 34.33 -6.99 8.25
C PHE A 160 35.16 -6.95 6.96
N ALA A 161 35.79 -5.82 6.62
CA ALA A 161 36.61 -5.68 5.40
C ALA A 161 38.13 -5.62 5.65
N CYS A 162 38.61 -5.70 6.90
CA CYS A 162 40.05 -5.72 7.21
C CYS A 162 40.36 -6.84 8.20
N GLY A 163 40.27 -8.07 7.72
CA GLY A 163 40.59 -9.30 8.45
C GLY A 163 40.86 -10.44 7.48
N TYR A 164 41.68 -10.18 6.47
CA TYR A 164 42.28 -11.17 5.57
C TYR A 164 43.50 -10.53 4.90
N VAL A 165 44.59 -10.40 5.66
CA VAL A 165 45.98 -10.52 5.19
C VAL A 165 46.74 -11.23 6.30
#